data_AF-A0A364LJX6-F1
#
_entry.id   AF-A0A364LJX6-F1
#
_cell.length_a   1.000
_cell.length_b   1.000
_cell.length_c   1.000
_cell.angle_alpha   90.00
_cell.angle_beta   90.00
_cell.angle_gamma   90.00
#
_symmetry.space_group_name_H-M   'P 1'
#
loop_
_entity.id
_entity.type
_entity.pdbx_description
1 polymer ?
#
loop_
_entity_poly.entity_id
_entity_poly.type
_entity_poly.pdbx_seq_one_letter_code
_entity_poly.pdbx_strand_id
1 'polypeptide(L)'
;MDIKIRIYKGIIEYLLKTTNYSLKNIADLIDTSMRSINLAYSEQAFSIKYSSELKLLKLYQAVLQFNVHTAQPYISEKQNHPRSRII
;
A
#
# COMPACT_ATOMS: atom_id res chain seq x y z
N MET A 1 11.73 19.63 10.85
CA MET A 1 10.68 19.02 10.01
C MET A 1 10.16 17.78 10.73
N ASP A 2 8.85 17.62 10.83
CA ASP A 2 8.23 16.56 11.64
C ASP A 2 8.33 15.19 10.94
N ILE A 3 8.92 14.21 11.62
CA ILE A 3 9.12 12.83 11.13
C ILE A 3 7.81 12.16 10.73
N LYS A 4 6.72 12.50 11.43
CA LYS A 4 5.38 11.94 11.21
C LYS A 4 4.87 12.30 9.82
N ILE A 5 5.08 13.55 9.41
CA ILE A 5 4.67 14.07 8.09
C ILE A 5 5.40 13.33 6.97
N ARG A 6 6.71 13.09 7.14
CA ARG A 6 7.53 12.35 6.17
C ARG A 6 7.04 10.90 6.01
N ILE A 7 6.69 10.23 7.11
CA ILE A 7 6.13 8.87 7.07
C ILE A 7 4.83 8.85 6.28
N TYR A 8 3.92 9.79 6.54
CA TYR A 8 2.63 9.82 5.84
C TYR A 8 2.75 10.15 4.37
N LYS A 9 3.64 11.06 4.00
CA LYS A 9 3.95 11.31 2.59
C LYS A 9 4.47 10.03 1.92
N GLY A 10 5.44 9.35 2.54
CA GLY A 10 5.96 8.09 1.99
C GLY A 10 4.88 7.02 1.80
N ILE A 11 3.92 6.93 2.73
CA ILE A 11 2.76 6.04 2.58
C ILE A 11 1.88 6.47 1.40
N ILE A 12 1.54 7.75 1.30
CA ILE A 12 0.72 8.27 0.20
C ILE A 12 1.41 8.03 -1.15
N GLU A 13 2.70 8.34 -1.26
CA GLU A 13 3.50 8.08 -2.46
C GLU A 13 3.53 6.60 -2.84
N TYR A 14 3.71 5.71 -1.84
CA TYR A 14 3.66 4.27 -2.07
C TYR A 14 2.30 3.84 -2.62
N LEU A 15 1.21 4.30 -2.01
CA LEU A 15 -0.15 3.99 -2.44
C LEU A 15 -0.41 4.47 -3.88
N LEU A 16 -0.01 5.71 -4.21
CA LEU A 16 -0.12 6.25 -5.57
C LEU A 16 0.69 5.43 -6.59
N LYS A 17 1.87 4.92 -6.21
CA LYS A 17 2.77 4.21 -7.11
C LYS A 17 2.38 2.74 -7.32
N THR A 18 1.83 2.09 -6.30
CA THR A 18 1.57 0.64 -6.28
C THR A 18 0.11 0.27 -6.50
N THR A 19 -0.77 1.26 -6.61
CA THR A 19 -2.20 1.06 -6.89
C THR A 19 -2.65 2.04 -7.96
N ASN A 20 -3.89 1.89 -8.44
CA ASN A 20 -4.54 2.87 -9.33
C ASN A 20 -5.25 4.00 -8.56
N TYR A 21 -4.94 4.19 -7.27
CA TYR A 21 -5.53 5.26 -6.48
C TYR A 21 -4.98 6.62 -6.90
N SER A 22 -5.88 7.59 -7.05
CA SER A 22 -5.53 9.00 -7.04
C SER A 22 -5.50 9.55 -5.62
N LEU A 23 -4.93 10.76 -5.42
CA LEU A 23 -5.03 11.48 -4.14
C LEU A 23 -6.48 11.64 -3.66
N LYS A 24 -7.43 11.79 -4.59
CA LYS A 24 -8.86 11.84 -4.26
C LYS A 24 -9.36 10.51 -3.71
N ASN A 25 -9.02 9.39 -4.36
CA ASN A 25 -9.39 8.07 -3.85
C ASN A 25 -8.84 7.85 -2.43
N ILE A 26 -7.59 8.22 -2.18
CA ILE A 26 -6.98 8.08 -0.85
C ILE A 26 -7.69 8.98 0.16
N ALA A 27 -8.00 10.24 -0.19
CA ALA A 27 -8.70 11.17 0.70
C ALA A 27 -10.08 10.65 1.11
N ASP A 28 -10.84 10.16 0.12
CA ASP A 28 -12.16 9.57 0.32
C ASP A 28 -12.06 8.31 1.21
N LEU A 29 -11.08 7.43 0.98
CA LEU A 29 -10.90 6.18 1.75
C LEU A 29 -10.49 6.41 3.22
N ILE A 30 -9.79 7.50 3.51
CA ILE A 30 -9.36 7.83 4.88
C ILE A 30 -10.26 8.87 5.56
N ASP A 31 -11.40 9.21 4.95
CA ASP A 31 -12.35 10.22 5.41
C ASP A 31 -11.66 11.56 5.75
N THR A 32 -10.83 12.06 4.83
CA THR A 32 -10.20 13.37 4.95
C THR A 32 -10.51 14.25 3.76
N SER A 33 -10.29 15.56 3.91
CA SER A 33 -10.52 16.50 2.83
C SER A 33 -9.38 16.47 1.80
N MET A 34 -9.68 16.82 0.55
CA MET A 34 -8.66 17.03 -0.48
C MET A 34 -7.62 18.09 -0.07
N ARG A 35 -8.03 19.10 0.70
CA ARG A 35 -7.09 20.11 1.22
C ARG A 35 -6.11 19.50 2.20
N SER A 36 -6.60 18.69 3.14
CA SER A 36 -5.77 18.03 4.16
C SER A 36 -4.79 17.04 3.56
N ILE A 37 -5.21 16.24 2.56
CA ILE A 37 -4.30 15.30 1.91
C ILE A 37 -3.23 16.03 1.07
N ASN A 38 -3.59 17.13 0.40
CA ASN A 38 -2.64 17.92 -0.37
C ASN A 38 -1.58 18.55 0.52
N LEU A 39 -1.97 19.08 1.69
CA LEU A 39 -1.03 19.63 2.67
C LEU A 39 -0.08 18.56 3.24
N ALA A 40 -0.60 17.36 3.49
CA ALA A 40 0.19 16.22 3.93
C ALA A 40 1.20 15.77 2.86
N TYR A 41 0.76 15.71 1.60
CA TYR A 41 1.57 15.30 0.46
C TYR A 41 2.64 16.34 0.08
N SER A 42 2.33 17.64 0.21
CA SER A 42 3.25 18.74 -0.07
C SER A 42 4.23 19.05 1.07
N GLU A 43 4.20 18.28 2.17
CA GLU A 43 5.01 18.47 3.39
C GLU A 43 4.84 19.83 4.09
N GLN A 44 3.77 20.58 3.78
CA GLN A 44 3.58 21.94 4.31
C GLN A 44 2.98 21.93 5.71
N ALA A 45 2.02 21.04 5.97
CA ALA A 45 1.37 20.89 7.27
C ALA A 45 0.58 19.58 7.30
N PHE A 46 0.49 18.96 8.48
CA PHE A 46 -0.34 17.77 8.63
C PHE A 46 -1.52 18.08 9.56
N SER A 47 -2.68 18.33 8.96
CA SER A 47 -3.96 18.53 9.64
C SER A 47 -4.93 17.44 9.21
N ILE A 48 -4.57 16.20 9.55
CA ILE A 48 -5.43 15.03 9.40
C ILE A 48 -5.86 14.61 10.80
N LYS A 49 -7.14 14.30 10.98
CA LYS A 49 -7.68 13.81 12.25
C LYS A 49 -7.05 12.45 12.57
N TYR A 50 -6.85 12.15 13.85
CA TYR A 50 -6.31 10.85 14.28
C TYR A 50 -7.07 9.64 13.70
N SER A 51 -8.40 9.72 13.57
CA SER A 51 -9.21 8.69 12.91
C SER A 51 -8.80 8.41 11.47
N SER A 52 -8.44 9.47 10.74
CA SER A 52 -8.02 9.40 9.34
C SER A 52 -6.56 8.94 9.21
N GLU A 53 -5.71 9.26 10.21
CA GLU A 53 -4.36 8.66 10.31
C GLU A 53 -4.45 7.13 10.45
N LEU A 54 -5.31 6.65 11.35
CA LEU A 54 -5.51 5.21 11.52
C LEU A 54 -6.04 4.54 10.24
N LYS A 55 -6.94 5.21 9.51
CA LYS A 55 -7.43 4.70 8.22
C LYS A 55 -6.33 4.66 7.17
N LEU A 56 -5.45 5.66 7.12
CA LEU A 56 -4.30 5.67 6.22
C LEU A 56 -3.35 4.50 6.51
N LEU A 57 -3.05 4.23 7.78
CA LEU A 57 -2.22 3.09 8.18
C LEU A 57 -2.86 1.74 7.83
N LYS A 58 -4.17 1.60 8.05
CA LYS A 58 -4.92 0.39 7.67
C LYS A 58 -4.95 0.18 6.17
N LEU A 59 -5.16 1.25 5.39
CA LEU A 59 -5.13 1.20 3.94
C LEU A 59 -3.77 0.76 3.42
N TYR A 60 -2.69 1.33 3.96
CA TYR A 60 -1.32 0.94 3.66
C TYR A 60 -1.07 -0.54 3.96
N GLN A 61 -1.46 -1.01 5.14
CA GLN A 61 -1.32 -2.41 5.53
C GLN A 61 -2.08 -3.36 4.59
N ALA A 62 -3.31 -3.00 4.20
CA ALA A 62 -4.11 -3.82 3.28
C ALA A 62 -3.44 -3.95 1.90
N VAL A 63 -2.92 -2.83 1.36
CA VAL A 63 -2.20 -2.84 0.07
C VAL A 63 -0.89 -3.62 0.17
N LEU A 64 -0.13 -3.49 1.25
CA LEU A 64 1.07 -4.29 1.48
C LEU A 64 0.75 -5.79 1.48
N GLN A 65 -0.29 -6.19 2.22
CA GLN A 65 -0.72 -7.58 2.27
C GLN A 65 -1.10 -8.06 0.87
N PHE A 66 -1.90 -7.32 0.12
CA PHE A 66 -2.26 -7.69 -1.25
C PHE A 66 -1.02 -7.89 -2.14
N ASN A 67 -0.09 -6.93 -2.13
CA ASN A 67 1.11 -6.97 -2.96
C ASN A 67 2.05 -8.13 -2.58
N VAL A 68 2.17 -8.46 -1.30
CA VAL A 68 2.97 -9.61 -0.83
C VAL A 68 2.38 -10.94 -1.31
N HIS A 69 1.06 -11.10 -1.27
CA HIS A 69 0.41 -12.33 -1.77
C HIS A 69 0.53 -12.46 -3.30
N THR A 70 0.53 -11.35 -4.04
CA THR A 70 0.75 -11.37 -5.49
C THR A 70 2.22 -11.60 -5.89
N ALA A 71 3.16 -11.43 -4.96
CA ALA A 71 4.59 -11.57 -5.21
C ALA A 71 5.12 -13.00 -4.96
N GLN A 72 4.26 -13.97 -4.60
CA GLN A 72 4.61 -15.39 -4.58
C GLN A 72 4.36 -16.02 -5.96
N PRO A 73 5.40 -16.34 -6.76
CA PRO A 73 5.22 -17.14 -7.96
C PRO A 73 4.96 -18.60 -7.55
N TYR A 74 3.99 -19.23 -8.22
CA TYR A 74 3.73 -20.66 -8.18
C TYR A 74 5.03 -21.47 -8.25
N ILE A 75 5.45 -22.06 -7.13
CA ILE A 75 6.31 -23.25 -7.16
C ILE A 75 5.38 -24.45 -7.27
N SER A 76 4.73 -24.59 -8.43
CA SER A 76 3.96 -25.80 -8.75
C SER A 76 4.86 -26.77 -9.51
N GLU A 77 5.37 -27.74 -8.74
CA GLU A 77 5.52 -29.14 -9.15
C GLU A 77 6.19 -29.40 -10.52
N LYS A 78 7.53 -29.53 -10.51
CA LYS A 78 8.16 -30.48 -11.44
C LYS A 78 7.69 -31.88 -11.03
N GLN A 79 6.72 -32.39 -11.78
CA GLN A 79 6.21 -33.75 -11.70
C GLN A 79 7.35 -34.77 -11.65
N ASN A 80 7.38 -35.54 -10.55
CA ASN A 80 8.07 -36.81 -10.47
C ASN A 80 7.53 -37.73 -11.57
N HIS A 81 8.37 -38.13 -12.53
CA HIS A 81 8.07 -39.25 -13.41
C HIS A 81 9.07 -40.38 -13.14
N PRO A 82 8.68 -41.48 -12.49
CA PRO A 82 9.51 -42.67 -12.41
C PRO A 82 9.30 -43.46 -13.70
N ARG A 83 10.30 -43.46 -14.58
CA ARG A 83 10.44 -44.54 -15.57
C ARG A 83 11.67 -45.35 -15.23
N SER A 84 11.43 -46.34 -14.37
CA SER A 84 12.18 -47.59 -14.35
C SER A 84 12.37 -48.05 -15.79
N ARG A 85 13.62 -48.11 -16.23
CA ARG A 85 14.00 -48.80 -17.46
C ARG A 85 14.15 -50.27 -17.08
N ILE A 86 13.06 -51.03 -17.22
CA ILE A 86 13.12 -52.48 -17.33
C ILE A 86 13.27 -52.78 -18.82
N ILE A 87 14.10 -53.80 -19.11
CA ILE A 87 14.52 -54.40 -20.38
C ILE A 87 15.53 -53.62 -21.23
#